data_AF-A0A0S4UGN6-F1
#
_entry.id   AF-A0A0S4UGN6-F1
#
_cell.length_a   1.000
_cell.length_b   1.000
_cell.length_c   1.000
_cell.angle_alpha   90.00
_cell.angle_beta   90.00
_cell.angle_gamma   90.00
#
_symmetry.space_group_name_H-M   'P 1'
#
loop_
_entity.id
_entity.type
_entity.pdbx_description
1 polymer ?
#
loop_
_entity_poly.entity_id
_entity_poly.type
_entity_poly.pdbx_seq_one_letter_code
_entity_poly.pdbx_strand_id
1 'polypeptide(L)'
;METSGGQNNVLQLTNYNRSDLVLRQDGNTMVLDFGNGDVVRLHDYFLRQQVWGGDVGMRSVQFADGTQMSIAELAASANTIRGNGDGTFSGGWGNNILIGGVGNETLVGGNGNSTLVAGGGNDTMVGSTSGSNLYEIQASAASDTVVNRTGGTANSSTLQFDGANSDQLWFQHVGNDLLVSVIGTSTQVSISGWYTATSNHVQQITAADGKTLADGQVDALVQAMASFHPPSAGTMTLPPDYEAQLQPTLSANWR
;
A
#
# COMPACT_ATOMS: atom_id res chain seq x y z
N MET A 1 -32.64 -9.94 -24.17
CA MET A 1 -32.94 -9.08 -23.00
C MET A 1 -33.54 -10.01 -21.98
N GLU A 2 -32.73 -10.51 -21.03
CA GLU A 2 -33.24 -11.28 -19.91
C GLU A 2 -32.99 -10.50 -18.62
N THR A 3 -34.08 -10.35 -17.88
CA THR A 3 -34.23 -9.57 -16.67
C THR A 3 -34.40 -10.52 -15.48
N SER A 4 -33.76 -10.19 -14.37
CA SER A 4 -34.06 -10.60 -12.99
C SER A 4 -34.08 -12.10 -12.66
N GLY A 5 -32.97 -12.58 -12.09
CA GLY A 5 -32.89 -13.86 -11.39
C GLY A 5 -31.46 -14.37 -11.26
N GLY A 6 -30.59 -13.63 -10.57
CA GLY A 6 -29.22 -14.08 -10.28
C GLY A 6 -29.25 -15.35 -9.44
N GLN A 7 -29.21 -16.51 -10.12
CA GLN A 7 -29.21 -17.79 -9.45
C GLN A 7 -27.91 -17.93 -8.64
N ASN A 8 -28.02 -18.61 -7.50
CA ASN A 8 -26.89 -19.00 -6.64
C ASN A 8 -25.99 -20.00 -7.38
N ASN A 9 -25.32 -19.57 -8.45
CA ASN A 9 -24.47 -20.43 -9.25
C ASN A 9 -23.23 -20.77 -8.43
N VAL A 10 -23.19 -22.02 -7.97
CA VAL A 10 -22.10 -22.60 -7.19
C VAL A 10 -21.32 -23.54 -8.09
N LEU A 11 -20.03 -23.28 -8.26
CA LEU A 11 -19.12 -24.28 -8.83
C LEU A 11 -18.79 -25.31 -7.74
N GLN A 12 -19.20 -26.56 -7.95
CA GLN A 12 -18.88 -27.65 -7.04
C GLN A 12 -17.61 -28.38 -7.49
N LEU A 13 -16.59 -28.37 -6.64
CA LEU A 13 -15.35 -29.10 -6.82
C LEU A 13 -15.37 -30.34 -5.94
N THR A 14 -15.54 -31.53 -6.53
CA THR A 14 -15.65 -32.78 -5.76
C THR A 14 -14.31 -33.37 -5.36
N ASN A 15 -13.22 -32.94 -5.98
CA ASN A 15 -11.89 -33.52 -5.82
C ASN A 15 -10.83 -32.54 -5.31
N TYR A 16 -11.21 -31.29 -5.02
CA TYR A 16 -10.29 -30.25 -4.58
C TYR A 16 -10.77 -29.59 -3.29
N ASN A 17 -9.86 -29.50 -2.32
CA ASN A 17 -10.03 -28.74 -1.10
C ASN A 17 -9.55 -27.31 -1.29
N ARG A 18 -9.94 -26.42 -0.37
CA ARG A 18 -9.45 -25.04 -0.40
C ARG A 18 -7.92 -24.94 -0.30
N SER A 19 -7.27 -25.86 0.40
CA SER A 19 -5.82 -25.92 0.53
C SER A 19 -5.08 -26.16 -0.77
N ASP A 20 -5.74 -26.79 -1.75
CA ASP A 20 -5.15 -27.10 -3.05
C ASP A 20 -5.14 -25.87 -3.97
N LEU A 21 -5.95 -24.85 -3.64
CA LEU A 21 -6.17 -23.69 -4.46
C LEU A 21 -5.10 -22.61 -4.25
N VAL A 22 -4.38 -22.32 -5.34
CA VAL A 22 -3.59 -21.12 -5.55
C VAL A 22 -4.38 -20.15 -6.43
N LEU A 23 -4.62 -18.95 -5.92
CA LEU A 23 -5.28 -17.88 -6.66
C LEU A 23 -4.24 -16.99 -7.32
N ARG A 24 -4.48 -16.62 -8.58
CA ARG A 24 -3.66 -15.65 -9.28
C ARG A 24 -4.47 -14.84 -10.29
N GLN A 25 -3.99 -13.65 -10.59
CA GLN A 25 -4.49 -12.86 -11.71
C GLN A 25 -3.71 -13.20 -12.98
N ASP A 26 -4.40 -13.29 -14.11
CA ASP A 26 -3.82 -13.37 -15.44
C ASP A 26 -4.50 -12.33 -16.34
N GLY A 27 -3.89 -11.16 -16.43
CA GLY A 27 -4.55 -9.97 -16.98
C GLY A 27 -5.83 -9.66 -16.22
N ASN A 28 -6.97 -9.65 -16.92
CA ASN A 28 -8.29 -9.41 -16.32
C ASN A 28 -9.01 -10.70 -15.87
N THR A 29 -8.36 -11.86 -16.00
CA THR A 29 -8.93 -13.17 -15.66
C THR A 29 -8.53 -13.58 -14.25
N MET A 30 -9.50 -13.99 -13.43
CA MET A 30 -9.19 -14.66 -12.17
C MET A 30 -8.94 -16.15 -12.44
N VAL A 31 -7.78 -16.65 -12.01
CA VAL A 31 -7.39 -18.05 -12.18
C VAL A 31 -7.36 -18.75 -10.83
N LEU A 32 -8.16 -19.81 -10.73
CA LEU A 32 -8.11 -20.78 -9.65
C LEU A 32 -7.24 -21.94 -10.13
N ASP A 33 -6.04 -22.08 -9.57
CA ASP A 33 -5.04 -23.06 -9.95
C ASP A 33 -4.90 -24.12 -8.87
N PHE A 34 -5.01 -25.39 -9.23
CA PHE A 34 -4.97 -26.51 -8.28
C PHE A 34 -3.64 -27.28 -8.30
N GLY A 35 -2.61 -26.73 -8.96
CA GLY A 35 -1.22 -27.21 -8.86
C GLY A 35 -0.87 -28.47 -9.65
N ASN A 36 -1.87 -29.20 -10.16
CA ASN A 36 -1.71 -30.39 -11.01
C ASN A 36 -1.99 -30.13 -12.50
N GLY A 37 -2.12 -28.86 -12.88
CA GLY A 37 -2.50 -28.42 -14.22
C GLY A 37 -4.00 -28.15 -14.38
N ASP A 38 -4.83 -28.58 -13.42
CA ASP A 38 -6.24 -28.22 -13.41
C ASP A 38 -6.41 -26.77 -12.99
N VAL A 39 -7.21 -26.05 -13.78
CA VAL A 39 -7.42 -24.61 -13.63
C VAL A 39 -8.84 -24.23 -13.98
N VAL A 40 -9.44 -23.35 -13.18
CA VAL A 40 -10.69 -22.67 -13.51
C VAL A 40 -10.39 -21.21 -13.79
N ARG A 41 -10.83 -20.73 -14.96
CA ARG A 41 -10.62 -19.34 -15.40
C ARG A 41 -11.93 -18.59 -15.45
N LEU A 42 -12.01 -17.51 -14.68
CA LEU A 42 -13.10 -16.56 -14.74
C LEU A 42 -12.67 -15.38 -15.59
N HIS A 43 -12.90 -15.51 -16.89
CA HIS A 43 -12.52 -14.51 -17.88
C HIS A 43 -13.19 -13.17 -17.63
N ASP A 44 -12.44 -12.09 -17.87
CA ASP A 44 -12.86 -10.70 -17.67
C ASP A 44 -13.33 -10.34 -16.25
N TYR A 45 -13.11 -11.20 -15.25
CA TYR A 45 -13.59 -10.99 -13.88
C TYR A 45 -13.24 -9.58 -13.36
N PHE A 46 -11.96 -9.21 -13.41
CA PHE A 46 -11.49 -7.95 -12.85
C PHE A 46 -11.91 -6.74 -13.69
N LEU A 47 -12.08 -6.91 -15.01
CA LEU A 47 -12.62 -5.86 -15.87
C LEU A 47 -14.10 -5.58 -15.54
N ARG A 48 -14.90 -6.64 -15.35
CA ARG A 48 -16.32 -6.52 -14.99
C ARG A 48 -16.52 -6.02 -13.56
N GLN A 49 -15.56 -6.24 -12.67
CA GLN A 49 -15.56 -5.65 -11.33
C GLN A 49 -15.56 -4.12 -11.38
N GLN A 50 -14.85 -3.52 -12.35
CA GLN A 50 -14.74 -2.08 -12.48
C GLN A 50 -15.95 -1.42 -13.16
N VAL A 51 -16.66 -2.14 -14.05
CA VAL A 51 -17.70 -1.54 -14.91
C VAL A 51 -19.12 -2.00 -14.55
N TRP A 52 -19.30 -3.20 -13.99
CA TRP A 52 -20.63 -3.82 -13.74
C TRP A 52 -20.78 -4.46 -12.36
N GLY A 53 -20.04 -4.00 -11.35
CA GLY A 53 -20.16 -4.53 -9.99
C GLY A 53 -19.69 -5.98 -9.81
N GLY A 54 -18.92 -6.51 -10.77
CA GLY A 54 -18.23 -7.80 -10.63
C GLY A 54 -19.08 -9.05 -10.86
N ASP A 55 -20.28 -8.91 -11.45
CA ASP A 55 -21.10 -10.07 -11.76
C ASP A 55 -20.52 -10.87 -12.94
N VAL A 56 -19.92 -12.01 -12.62
CA VAL A 56 -19.47 -13.01 -13.60
C VAL A 56 -20.46 -14.16 -13.76
N GLY A 57 -21.66 -14.03 -13.21
CA GLY A 57 -22.69 -15.07 -13.22
C GLY A 57 -22.40 -16.25 -12.30
N MET A 58 -21.22 -16.32 -11.65
CA MET A 58 -20.90 -17.29 -10.61
C MET A 58 -20.79 -16.57 -9.26
N ARG A 59 -21.40 -17.16 -8.22
CA ARG A 59 -21.52 -16.54 -6.89
C ARG A 59 -20.57 -17.14 -5.86
N SER A 60 -20.30 -18.43 -5.94
CA SER A 60 -19.40 -19.12 -5.02
C SER A 60 -18.79 -20.39 -5.60
N VAL A 61 -17.74 -20.87 -4.94
CA VAL A 61 -17.11 -22.17 -5.14
C VAL A 61 -17.32 -22.99 -3.88
N GLN A 62 -17.78 -24.22 -4.02
CA GLN A 62 -17.85 -25.21 -2.96
C GLN A 62 -16.75 -26.25 -3.19
N PHE A 63 -15.91 -26.47 -2.17
CA PHE A 63 -14.80 -27.42 -2.18
C PHE A 63 -15.25 -28.82 -1.72
N ALA A 64 -14.38 -29.81 -1.88
CA ALA A 64 -14.67 -31.22 -1.61
C ALA A 64 -14.99 -31.49 -0.13
N ASP A 65 -14.41 -30.72 0.78
CA ASP A 65 -14.68 -30.75 2.23
C ASP A 65 -16.02 -30.07 2.61
N GLY A 66 -16.77 -29.56 1.63
CA GLY A 66 -18.03 -28.86 1.83
C GLY A 66 -17.89 -27.36 2.12
N THR A 67 -16.67 -26.86 2.33
CA THR A 67 -16.40 -25.44 2.54
C THR A 67 -16.83 -24.64 1.31
N GLN A 68 -17.45 -23.49 1.51
CA GLN A 68 -17.90 -22.63 0.43
C GLN A 68 -17.27 -21.25 0.56
N MET A 69 -16.73 -20.71 -0.53
CA MET A 69 -16.24 -19.34 -0.62
C MET A 69 -16.96 -18.59 -1.72
N SER A 70 -17.36 -17.36 -1.45
CA SER A 70 -17.88 -16.46 -2.47
C SER A 70 -16.77 -16.06 -3.45
N ILE A 71 -17.17 -15.71 -4.67
CA ILE A 71 -16.22 -15.20 -5.67
C ILE A 71 -15.56 -13.90 -5.21
N ALA A 72 -16.26 -13.08 -4.41
CA ALA A 72 -15.68 -11.87 -3.82
C ALA A 72 -14.56 -12.18 -2.82
N GLU A 73 -14.71 -13.20 -1.96
CA GLU A 73 -13.66 -13.62 -1.01
C GLU A 73 -12.44 -14.21 -1.74
N LEU A 74 -12.67 -14.97 -2.81
CA LEU A 74 -11.59 -15.48 -3.66
C LEU A 74 -10.86 -14.32 -4.34
N ALA A 75 -11.57 -13.35 -4.90
CA ALA A 75 -10.96 -12.18 -5.52
C ALA A 75 -10.16 -11.34 -4.52
N ALA A 76 -10.70 -11.09 -3.33
CA ALA A 76 -9.98 -10.38 -2.27
C ALA A 76 -8.68 -11.11 -1.87
N SER A 77 -8.73 -12.45 -1.80
CA SER A 77 -7.54 -13.26 -1.55
C SER A 77 -6.53 -13.18 -2.71
N ALA A 78 -6.99 -13.15 -3.95
CA ALA A 78 -6.14 -12.99 -5.14
C ALA A 78 -5.46 -11.61 -5.21
N ASN A 79 -6.03 -10.62 -4.54
CA ASN A 79 -5.53 -9.26 -4.45
C ASN A 79 -4.61 -9.03 -3.23
N THR A 80 -4.30 -10.08 -2.47
CA THR A 80 -3.29 -10.04 -1.42
C THR A 80 -2.00 -10.68 -1.93
N ILE A 81 -0.97 -9.87 -2.11
CA ILE A 81 0.34 -10.29 -2.60
C ILE A 81 1.32 -10.20 -1.43
N ARG A 82 2.08 -11.27 -1.22
CA ARG A 82 3.14 -11.32 -0.21
C ARG A 82 4.50 -11.43 -0.89
N GLY A 83 5.32 -10.40 -0.71
CA GLY A 83 6.71 -10.40 -1.11
C GLY A 83 7.54 -11.25 -0.16
N ASN A 84 8.61 -11.85 -0.68
CA ASN A 84 9.67 -12.45 0.13
C ASN A 84 10.91 -12.68 -0.75
N GLY A 85 12.05 -12.24 -0.26
CA GLY A 85 13.30 -12.18 -1.00
C GLY A 85 13.27 -11.06 -2.05
N ASP A 86 14.45 -10.76 -2.59
CA ASP A 86 14.60 -9.68 -3.56
C ASP A 86 13.75 -9.94 -4.82
N GLY A 87 12.98 -8.94 -5.26
CA GLY A 87 12.18 -9.08 -6.46
C GLY A 87 11.12 -8.00 -6.67
N THR A 88 10.34 -8.15 -7.73
CA THR A 88 9.20 -7.28 -8.03
C THR A 88 7.89 -8.03 -7.84
N PHE A 89 6.98 -7.44 -7.07
CA PHE A 89 5.67 -7.99 -6.75
C PHE A 89 4.60 -6.99 -7.18
N SER A 90 3.64 -7.42 -7.99
CA SER A 90 2.62 -6.53 -8.55
C SER A 90 1.21 -6.95 -8.19
N GLY A 91 0.38 -5.97 -7.82
CA GLY A 91 -1.02 -6.16 -7.44
C GLY A 91 -1.96 -6.53 -8.58
N GLY A 92 -1.65 -6.10 -9.81
CA GLY A 92 -2.55 -6.31 -10.95
C GLY A 92 -3.80 -5.41 -10.89
N TRP A 93 -4.96 -5.96 -11.17
CA TRP A 93 -6.24 -5.23 -11.25
C TRP A 93 -6.98 -5.19 -9.91
N GLY A 94 -7.78 -4.13 -9.74
CA GLY A 94 -8.61 -3.95 -8.55
C GLY A 94 -7.79 -3.50 -7.33
N ASN A 95 -8.44 -3.33 -6.19
CA ASN A 95 -7.76 -2.85 -4.99
C ASN A 95 -6.87 -3.94 -4.40
N ASN A 96 -5.59 -3.64 -4.12
CA ASN A 96 -4.61 -4.66 -3.72
C ASN A 96 -4.00 -4.38 -2.34
N ILE A 97 -3.60 -5.46 -1.67
CA ILE A 97 -2.79 -5.42 -0.45
C ILE A 97 -1.47 -6.09 -0.79
N LEU A 98 -0.39 -5.33 -0.83
CA LEU A 98 0.97 -5.81 -1.06
C LEU A 98 1.72 -5.73 0.27
N ILE A 99 2.15 -6.87 0.77
CA ILE A 99 2.89 -6.96 2.03
C ILE A 99 4.28 -7.47 1.68
N GLY A 100 5.29 -6.63 1.77
CA GLY A 100 6.68 -7.06 1.64
C GLY A 100 7.13 -7.96 2.77
N GLY A 101 8.20 -8.69 2.51
CA GLY A 101 8.72 -9.76 3.35
C GLY A 101 10.09 -9.41 3.89
N VAL A 102 11.01 -10.36 3.81
CA VAL A 102 12.43 -10.11 4.05
C VAL A 102 13.14 -10.06 2.71
N GLY A 103 13.84 -8.97 2.42
CA GLY A 103 14.54 -8.76 1.14
C GLY A 103 14.35 -7.33 0.65
N ASN A 104 15.01 -6.96 -0.45
CA ASN A 104 14.80 -5.67 -1.09
C ASN A 104 13.79 -5.83 -2.22
N GLU A 105 12.56 -5.36 -1.99
CA GLU A 105 11.43 -5.59 -2.87
C GLU A 105 10.97 -4.34 -3.61
N THR A 106 10.46 -4.52 -4.83
CA THR A 106 9.69 -3.52 -5.54
C THR A 106 8.21 -3.92 -5.51
N LEU A 107 7.42 -3.24 -4.70
CA LEU A 107 5.99 -3.46 -4.56
C LEU A 107 5.24 -2.50 -5.51
N VAL A 108 4.48 -3.04 -6.46
CA VAL A 108 3.77 -2.25 -7.48
C VAL A 108 2.26 -2.40 -7.31
N GLY A 109 1.59 -1.35 -6.87
CA GLY A 109 0.15 -1.36 -6.51
C GLY A 109 -0.80 -1.81 -7.62
N GLY A 110 -0.41 -1.66 -8.90
CA GLY A 110 -1.24 -2.06 -10.03
C GLY A 110 -2.30 -1.00 -10.37
N ASN A 111 -3.58 -1.38 -10.37
CA ASN A 111 -4.72 -0.49 -10.57
C ASN A 111 -5.50 -0.30 -9.26
N GLY A 112 -6.38 0.70 -9.18
CA GLY A 112 -7.25 0.87 -8.02
C GLY A 112 -6.51 1.24 -6.73
N ASN A 113 -7.24 1.29 -5.62
CA ASN A 113 -6.66 1.68 -4.34
C ASN A 113 -5.80 0.54 -3.78
N SER A 114 -4.56 0.83 -3.42
CA SER A 114 -3.65 -0.20 -2.91
C SER A 114 -3.07 0.16 -1.55
N THR A 115 -2.97 -0.84 -0.68
CA THR A 115 -2.17 -0.79 0.55
C THR A 115 -0.84 -1.47 0.26
N LEU A 116 0.27 -0.77 0.47
CA LEU A 116 1.63 -1.28 0.29
C LEU A 116 2.34 -1.18 1.65
N VAL A 117 2.77 -2.32 2.18
CA VAL A 117 3.53 -2.43 3.43
C VAL A 117 4.95 -2.82 3.06
N ALA A 118 5.95 -1.98 3.37
CA ALA A 118 7.34 -2.16 2.91
C ALA A 118 7.90 -3.54 3.27
N GLY A 119 7.85 -3.93 4.55
CA GLY A 119 8.47 -5.15 5.02
C GLY A 119 9.84 -4.86 5.65
N GLY A 120 10.76 -5.81 5.54
CA GLY A 120 12.13 -5.69 6.03
C GLY A 120 13.13 -5.75 4.89
N GLY A 121 13.98 -4.73 4.80
CA GLY A 121 14.89 -4.52 3.68
C GLY A 121 14.66 -3.12 3.13
N ASN A 122 15.40 -2.74 2.08
CA ASN A 122 15.25 -1.43 1.45
C ASN A 122 14.29 -1.56 0.27
N ASP A 123 13.04 -1.16 0.47
CA ASP A 123 11.97 -1.45 -0.46
C ASP A 123 11.62 -0.24 -1.34
N THR A 124 11.06 -0.50 -2.52
CA THR A 124 10.49 0.51 -3.40
C THR A 124 8.99 0.26 -3.55
N MET A 125 8.17 1.11 -2.95
CA MET A 125 6.72 1.08 -3.04
C MET A 125 6.23 2.02 -4.13
N VAL A 126 5.72 1.45 -5.22
CA VAL A 126 5.19 2.17 -6.36
C VAL A 126 3.67 2.13 -6.31
N GLY A 127 3.05 3.30 -6.16
CA GLY A 127 1.59 3.43 -6.13
C GLY A 127 0.90 2.92 -7.39
N SER A 128 -0.38 2.60 -7.25
CA SER A 128 -1.24 2.21 -8.37
C SER A 128 -1.38 3.31 -9.42
N THR A 129 -1.68 2.93 -10.65
CA THR A 129 -1.91 3.86 -11.78
C THR A 129 -3.20 4.67 -11.67
N SER A 130 -4.10 4.28 -10.77
CA SER A 130 -5.38 4.95 -10.48
C SER A 130 -5.71 4.75 -9.01
N GLY A 131 -6.58 5.58 -8.45
CA GLY A 131 -6.99 5.46 -7.04
C GLY A 131 -5.98 6.00 -6.03
N SER A 132 -6.38 5.93 -4.76
CA SER A 132 -5.62 6.36 -3.59
C SER A 132 -4.80 5.21 -3.01
N ASN A 133 -3.57 5.47 -2.60
CA ASN A 133 -2.69 4.44 -2.03
C ASN A 133 -2.42 4.70 -0.55
N LEU A 134 -2.29 3.65 0.24
CA LEU A 134 -1.77 3.68 1.60
C LEU A 134 -0.39 3.03 1.60
N TYR A 135 0.64 3.78 1.96
CA TYR A 135 1.99 3.27 2.15
C TYR A 135 2.25 3.15 3.65
N GLU A 136 2.51 1.94 4.14
CA GLU A 136 2.73 1.67 5.56
C GLU A 136 4.22 1.39 5.81
N ILE A 137 4.80 2.15 6.73
CA ILE A 137 6.19 2.08 7.14
C ILE A 137 6.25 1.77 8.63
N GLN A 138 7.00 0.73 9.00
CA GLN A 138 7.31 0.49 10.41
C GLN A 138 8.43 1.42 10.85
N ALA A 139 8.34 1.99 12.04
CA ALA A 139 9.32 2.95 12.58
C ALA A 139 10.74 2.38 12.73
N SER A 140 10.90 1.06 12.70
CA SER A 140 12.17 0.36 12.71
C SER A 140 12.45 -0.42 11.41
N ALA A 141 11.78 -0.05 10.30
CA ALA A 141 12.07 -0.59 8.98
C ALA A 141 13.46 -0.14 8.49
N ALA A 142 13.92 -0.68 7.37
CA ALA A 142 15.14 -0.15 6.75
C ALA A 142 14.82 1.15 5.98
N SER A 143 15.59 1.48 4.95
CA SER A 143 15.36 2.69 4.17
C SER A 143 14.52 2.38 2.93
N ASP A 144 13.37 3.02 2.81
CA ASP A 144 12.38 2.75 1.77
C ASP A 144 12.22 3.93 0.80
N THR A 145 11.74 3.64 -0.40
CA THR A 145 11.38 4.63 -1.41
C THR A 145 9.90 4.53 -1.75
N VAL A 146 9.20 5.66 -1.71
CA VAL A 146 7.82 5.79 -2.17
C VAL A 146 7.81 6.51 -3.50
N VAL A 147 7.22 5.87 -4.52
CA VAL A 147 6.92 6.49 -5.81
C VAL A 147 5.41 6.64 -5.92
N ASN A 148 4.90 7.78 -5.45
CA ASN A 148 3.46 8.04 -5.54
C ASN A 148 3.06 8.33 -6.98
N ARG A 149 2.10 7.56 -7.50
CA ARG A 149 1.54 7.74 -8.85
C ARG A 149 0.11 8.26 -8.74
N THR A 150 -0.11 9.57 -8.75
CA THR A 150 -1.48 10.09 -8.88
C THR A 150 -1.88 10.12 -10.34
N GLY A 151 -2.40 9.01 -10.86
CA GLY A 151 -2.98 8.99 -12.20
C GLY A 151 -4.30 9.77 -12.26
N GLY A 152 -4.25 11.04 -12.70
CA GLY A 152 -5.33 11.78 -13.37
C GLY A 152 -6.64 12.08 -12.63
N THR A 153 -6.94 11.45 -11.50
CA THR A 153 -8.11 11.72 -10.65
C THR A 153 -7.67 12.27 -9.29
N ALA A 154 -8.59 12.93 -8.56
CA ALA A 154 -8.35 13.42 -7.20
C ALA A 154 -8.12 12.25 -6.24
N ASN A 155 -6.88 11.75 -6.24
CA ASN A 155 -6.44 10.66 -5.39
C ASN A 155 -5.88 11.27 -4.10
N SER A 156 -6.15 10.62 -2.98
CA SER A 156 -5.70 11.01 -1.65
C SER A 156 -4.86 9.87 -1.08
N SER A 157 -3.60 9.81 -1.49
CA SER A 157 -2.64 8.85 -0.96
C SER A 157 -2.14 9.26 0.42
N THR A 158 -1.86 8.28 1.26
CA THR A 158 -1.36 8.48 2.63
C THR A 158 -0.06 7.72 2.83
N LEU A 159 0.93 8.37 3.45
CA LEU A 159 2.08 7.70 4.05
C LEU A 159 1.82 7.55 5.56
N GLN A 160 1.78 6.32 6.06
CA GLN A 160 1.53 6.03 7.47
C GLN A 160 2.80 5.46 8.11
N PHE A 161 3.18 6.06 9.23
CA PHE A 161 4.23 5.54 10.10
C PHE A 161 3.60 4.83 11.30
N ASP A 162 3.90 3.54 11.43
CA ASP A 162 3.55 2.74 12.59
C ASP A 162 4.71 2.73 13.58
N GLY A 163 4.44 3.10 14.83
CA GLY A 163 5.44 3.12 15.90
C GLY A 163 6.35 4.36 15.96
N ALA A 164 6.09 5.40 15.16
CA ALA A 164 6.73 6.71 15.26
C ALA A 164 5.70 7.82 15.43
N ASN A 165 5.78 8.57 16.54
CA ASN A 165 4.91 9.71 16.80
C ASN A 165 5.31 10.93 15.95
N SER A 166 4.40 11.92 15.84
CA SER A 166 4.61 13.12 15.03
C SER A 166 5.87 13.93 15.37
N ASP A 167 6.31 13.92 16.64
CA ASP A 167 7.54 14.57 17.12
C ASP A 167 8.82 13.74 16.88
N GLN A 168 8.67 12.50 16.42
CA GLN A 168 9.77 11.61 16.04
C GLN A 168 10.02 11.60 14.52
N LEU A 169 9.22 12.32 13.73
CA LEU A 169 9.39 12.41 12.29
C LEU A 169 10.21 13.66 11.92
N TRP A 170 11.27 13.46 11.15
CA TRP A 170 12.17 14.51 10.69
C TRP A 170 12.10 14.67 9.17
N PHE A 171 11.82 15.89 8.70
CA PHE A 171 11.55 16.19 7.29
C PHE A 171 12.70 16.97 6.66
N GLN A 172 13.17 16.51 5.49
CA GLN A 172 14.25 17.17 4.75
C GLN A 172 13.93 17.21 3.26
N HIS A 173 14.27 18.33 2.63
CA HIS A 173 14.32 18.44 1.18
C HIS A 173 15.69 17.95 0.70
N VAL A 174 15.71 16.84 -0.06
CA VAL A 174 16.95 16.24 -0.58
C VAL A 174 16.84 16.07 -2.09
N GLY A 175 17.58 16.90 -2.83
CA GLY A 175 17.52 16.89 -4.29
C GLY A 175 16.13 17.25 -4.80
N ASN A 176 15.42 16.27 -5.38
CA ASN A 176 14.05 16.42 -5.87
C ASN A 176 13.01 15.73 -4.97
N ASP A 177 13.46 15.11 -3.88
CA ASP A 177 12.68 14.19 -3.06
C ASP A 177 12.42 14.80 -1.67
N LEU A 178 11.34 14.35 -1.04
CA LEU A 178 11.12 14.56 0.40
C LEU A 178 11.68 13.35 1.14
N LEU A 179 12.66 13.58 2.01
CA LEU A 179 13.18 12.57 2.92
C LEU A 179 12.49 12.72 4.28
N VAL A 180 11.88 11.64 4.77
CA VAL A 180 11.30 11.55 6.12
C VAL A 180 12.09 10.52 6.93
N SER A 181 12.78 10.95 7.98
CA SER A 181 13.54 10.08 8.87
C SER A 181 12.81 9.88 10.20
N VAL A 182 12.96 8.69 10.80
CA VAL A 182 12.44 8.41 12.15
C VAL A 182 13.55 8.58 13.18
N ILE A 183 13.42 9.59 14.02
CA ILE A 183 14.36 9.94 15.10
C ILE A 183 14.62 8.72 16.00
N GLY A 184 15.89 8.47 16.29
CA GLY A 184 16.32 7.35 17.13
C GLY A 184 16.55 6.04 16.38
N THR A 185 16.22 5.98 15.08
CA THR A 185 16.36 4.77 14.26
C THR A 185 17.21 5.04 13.00
N SER A 186 17.43 4.01 12.19
CA SER A 186 18.00 4.14 10.83
C SER A 186 16.92 4.26 9.75
N THR A 187 15.64 4.25 10.12
CA THR A 187 14.52 4.27 9.17
C THR A 187 14.44 5.61 8.48
N GLN A 188 14.41 5.57 7.16
CA GLN A 188 14.29 6.74 6.30
C GLN A 188 13.40 6.38 5.12
N VAL A 189 12.52 7.29 4.73
CA VAL A 189 11.62 7.12 3.59
C VAL A 189 11.83 8.27 2.63
N SER A 190 12.25 7.97 1.41
CA SER A 190 12.32 8.96 0.33
C SER A 190 11.04 8.94 -0.50
N ILE A 191 10.31 10.05 -0.55
CA ILE A 191 9.19 10.23 -1.47
C ILE A 191 9.72 10.86 -2.76
N SER A 192 9.80 10.05 -3.79
CA SER A 192 10.47 10.39 -5.04
C SER A 192 9.75 11.50 -5.79
N GLY A 193 10.49 12.52 -6.19
CA GLY A 193 10.00 13.61 -7.02
C GLY A 193 9.02 14.56 -6.32
N TRP A 194 8.94 14.56 -4.99
CA TRP A 194 8.09 15.49 -4.23
C TRP A 194 8.23 16.95 -4.71
N TYR A 195 9.45 17.41 -4.94
CA TYR A 195 9.72 18.80 -5.35
C TYR A 195 9.70 19.03 -6.87
N THR A 196 9.29 18.02 -7.64
CA THR A 196 9.20 18.13 -9.12
C THR A 196 7.78 18.39 -9.60
N ALA A 197 6.77 17.80 -8.94
CA ALA A 197 5.36 17.99 -9.26
C ALA A 197 4.48 17.58 -8.08
N THR A 198 3.39 18.31 -7.84
CA THR A 198 2.41 17.99 -6.79
C THR A 198 1.71 16.64 -7.00
N SER A 199 1.72 16.09 -8.22
CA SER A 199 1.25 14.73 -8.51
C SER A 199 2.09 13.63 -7.87
N ASN A 200 3.28 13.95 -7.37
CA ASN A 200 4.14 13.01 -6.67
C ASN A 200 3.95 13.08 -5.15
N HIS A 201 3.15 14.03 -4.64
CA HIS A 201 2.87 14.17 -3.23
C HIS A 201 1.92 13.07 -2.78
N VAL A 202 2.21 12.45 -1.62
CA VAL A 202 1.13 11.88 -0.80
C VAL A 202 0.36 13.04 -0.16
N GLN A 203 -0.96 12.98 -0.17
CA GLN A 203 -1.82 14.07 0.32
C GLN A 203 -1.79 14.18 1.85
N GLN A 204 -1.46 13.10 2.53
CA GLN A 204 -1.39 13.05 3.98
C GLN A 204 -0.22 12.19 4.47
N ILE A 205 0.41 12.61 5.56
CA ILE A 205 1.31 11.81 6.37
C ILE A 205 0.65 11.59 7.73
N THR A 206 0.55 10.34 8.17
CA THR A 206 -0.06 9.96 9.45
C THR A 206 1.01 9.37 10.37
N ALA A 207 1.07 9.87 11.60
CA ALA A 207 1.97 9.37 12.63
C ALA A 207 1.24 8.41 13.61
N ALA A 208 2.01 7.68 14.41
CA ALA A 208 1.50 6.67 15.34
C ALA A 208 0.67 7.23 16.51
N ASP A 209 0.83 8.52 16.83
CA ASP A 209 0.00 9.24 17.80
C ASP A 209 -1.35 9.69 17.21
N GLY A 210 -1.66 9.27 15.97
CA GLY A 210 -2.88 9.57 15.26
C GLY A 210 -2.91 10.96 14.62
N LYS A 211 -1.86 11.77 14.80
CA LYS A 211 -1.78 13.08 14.17
C LYS A 211 -1.56 12.95 12.68
N THR A 212 -2.11 13.91 11.94
CA THR A 212 -1.99 13.97 10.48
C THR A 212 -1.36 15.28 10.02
N LEU A 213 -0.58 15.21 8.94
CA LEU A 213 0.07 16.34 8.29
C LEU A 213 -0.35 16.33 6.81
N ALA A 214 -1.02 17.39 6.35
CA ALA A 214 -1.38 17.51 4.95
C ALA A 214 -0.15 17.92 4.12
N ASP A 215 -0.14 17.53 2.84
CA ASP A 215 0.95 17.85 1.89
C ASP A 215 1.34 19.33 1.87
N GLY A 216 0.36 20.23 1.86
CA GLY A 216 0.57 21.68 1.86
C GLY A 216 1.22 22.24 3.14
N GLN A 217 1.36 21.42 4.19
CA GLN A 217 1.98 21.81 5.46
C GLN A 217 3.39 21.25 5.63
N VAL A 218 3.81 20.31 4.77
CA VAL A 218 5.12 19.63 4.86
C VAL A 218 6.28 20.62 4.79
N ASP A 219 6.21 21.61 3.89
CA ASP A 219 7.29 22.56 3.70
C ASP A 219 7.54 23.44 4.93
N ALA A 220 6.52 23.69 5.76
CA ALA A 220 6.71 24.41 7.02
C ALA A 220 7.63 23.64 7.98
N LEU A 221 7.49 22.32 8.05
CA LEU A 221 8.34 21.45 8.88
C LEU A 221 9.74 21.35 8.29
N VAL A 222 9.86 21.16 6.97
CA VAL A 222 11.15 21.12 6.26
C VAL A 222 11.95 22.40 6.50
N GLN A 223 11.31 23.58 6.37
CA GLN A 223 11.98 24.87 6.61
C GLN A 223 12.41 25.05 8.06
N ALA A 224 11.56 24.67 9.02
CA ALA A 224 11.88 24.76 10.44
C ALA A 224 13.03 23.81 10.83
N MET A 225 13.09 22.61 10.23
CA MET A 225 14.11 21.61 10.50
C MET A 225 15.44 21.88 9.78
N ALA A 226 15.44 22.65 8.69
CA ALA A 226 16.64 22.94 7.89
C ALA A 226 17.76 23.69 8.65
N SER A 227 17.44 24.38 9.75
CA SER A 227 18.44 25.06 10.60
C SER A 227 19.15 24.13 11.58
N PHE A 228 18.78 22.85 11.61
CA PHE A 228 19.25 21.87 12.57
C PHE A 228 19.84 20.65 11.86
N HIS A 229 20.69 19.91 12.57
CA HIS A 229 21.11 18.59 12.11
C HIS A 229 20.08 17.56 12.57
N PRO A 230 19.74 16.54 11.78
CA PRO A 230 18.90 15.45 12.26
C PRO A 230 19.49 14.87 13.57
N PRO A 231 18.67 14.59 14.59
CA PRO A 231 19.15 13.93 15.81
C PRO A 231 19.89 12.64 15.47
N SER A 232 21.00 12.38 16.19
CA SER A 232 21.78 11.16 15.99
C SER A 232 20.94 9.90 16.22
N ALA A 233 21.24 8.83 15.49
CA ALA A 233 20.65 7.52 15.74
C ALA A 233 20.83 7.12 17.22
N GLY A 234 19.78 6.56 17.83
CA GLY A 234 19.73 6.25 19.26
C GLY A 234 19.18 7.37 20.17
N THR A 235 19.08 8.61 19.71
CA THR A 235 18.34 9.67 20.41
C THR A 235 16.86 9.52 20.08
N MET A 236 16.03 9.07 21.02
CA MET A 236 14.62 8.71 20.75
C MET A 236 13.64 9.89 20.77
N THR A 237 14.10 11.06 21.20
CA THR A 237 13.31 12.30 21.32
C THR A 237 14.10 13.47 20.75
N LEU A 238 13.41 14.56 20.43
CA LEU A 238 14.08 15.81 20.09
C LEU A 238 14.93 16.30 21.29
N PRO A 239 16.16 16.80 21.04
CA PRO A 239 16.90 17.56 22.05
C PRO A 239 16.06 18.75 22.57
N PRO A 240 16.14 19.11 23.87
CA PRO A 240 15.26 20.15 24.45
C PRO A 240 15.33 21.53 23.75
N ASP A 241 16.50 21.90 23.24
CA ASP A 241 16.73 23.13 22.49
C ASP A 241 16.10 23.10 21.09
N TYR A 242 16.00 21.91 20.48
CA TYR A 242 15.33 21.70 19.20
C TYR A 242 13.82 21.70 19.41
N GLU A 243 13.35 20.95 20.40
CA GLU A 243 11.93 20.86 20.77
C GLU A 243 11.36 22.25 21.02
N ALA A 244 12.02 23.08 21.84
CA ALA A 244 11.57 24.44 22.12
C ALA A 244 11.42 25.32 20.87
N GLN A 245 12.25 25.10 19.85
CA GLN A 245 12.22 25.88 18.60
C GLN A 245 11.25 25.32 17.56
N LEU A 246 11.08 23.99 17.51
CA LEU A 246 10.22 23.31 16.53
C LEU A 246 8.77 23.20 17.01
N GLN A 247 8.51 23.20 18.32
CA GLN A 247 7.18 22.99 18.90
C GLN A 247 6.08 23.91 18.36
N PRO A 248 6.31 25.22 18.12
CA PRO A 248 5.30 26.08 17.52
C PRO A 248 4.90 25.62 16.11
N THR A 249 5.88 25.23 15.27
CA THR A 249 5.64 24.73 13.91
C THR A 249 4.96 23.37 13.93
N LEU A 250 5.43 22.44 14.79
CA LEU A 250 4.83 21.12 14.93
C LEU A 250 3.35 21.22 15.34
N SER A 251 3.04 22.02 16.37
CA SER A 251 1.67 22.20 16.88
C SER A 251 0.75 22.92 15.89
N ALA A 252 1.30 23.84 15.09
CA ALA A 252 0.52 24.58 14.11
C ALA A 252 0.11 23.72 12.89
N ASN A 253 0.91 22.71 12.55
CA ASN A 253 0.76 21.95 11.30
C ASN A 253 0.16 20.56 11.50
N TRP A 254 0.61 19.81 12.52
CA TRP A 254 -0.01 18.52 12.84
C TRP A 254 -1.44 18.73 13.39
N ARG A 255 -2.37 17.88 12.97
CA ARG A 255 -3.80 17.91 13.34
C ARG A 255 -4.23 16.63 14.03
#